data_AF-A0A3G6M592-F1
#
_entry.id   AF-A0A3G6M592-F1
#
_cell.length_a   1.000
_cell.length_b   1.000
_cell.length_c   1.000
_cell.angle_alpha   90.00
_cell.angle_beta   90.00
_cell.angle_gamma   90.00
#
_symmetry.space_group_name_H-M   'P 1'
#
loop_
_entity.id
_entity.type
_entity.pdbx_description
1 polymer ?
#
loop_
_entity_poly.entity_id
_entity_poly.type
_entity_poly.pdbx_seq_one_letter_code
_entity_poly.pdbx_strand_id
1 'polypeptide(L)'
;MQTNPSRRRKINSKILKVEEYPKTGKVIHISCDRMSPISPDNMIKLWTEQHIKLSPPATIDLIKATEKIIEFQFPNDFKAFYLTLDGFADWDWTKKMFSIWPLTRIVEEYHNESNKSFIVFADYLINSHHIGFVKGQKGVFKNSGVIPELIAETFLEALFLINSDADILY
;
A
#
# COMPACT_ATOMS: atom_id res chain seq x y z
N MET A 1 16.24 1.47 52.90
CA MET A 1 17.11 1.36 51.70
C MET A 1 17.18 -0.11 51.30
N GLN A 2 16.48 -0.48 50.22
CA GLN A 2 16.68 -1.73 49.46
C GLN A 2 16.10 -1.46 48.06
N THR A 3 16.95 -1.35 47.06
CA THR A 3 16.58 -1.11 45.66
C THR A 3 16.46 -2.42 44.91
N ASN A 4 15.31 -2.62 44.28
CA ASN A 4 14.98 -3.78 43.45
C ASN A 4 15.69 -3.66 42.08
N PRO A 5 16.42 -4.68 41.56
CA PRO A 5 17.11 -4.55 40.29
C PRO A 5 16.15 -4.68 39.10
N SER A 6 16.32 -3.75 38.15
CA SER A 6 15.55 -3.61 36.93
C SER A 6 15.71 -4.81 35.98
N ARG A 7 14.58 -5.33 35.49
CA ARG A 7 14.53 -6.29 34.37
C ARG A 7 14.97 -5.60 33.07
N ARG A 8 16.23 -5.81 32.67
CA ARG A 8 16.71 -5.49 31.31
C ARG A 8 16.13 -6.49 30.30
N ARG A 9 15.19 -6.05 29.45
CA ARG A 9 14.89 -6.77 28.19
C ARG A 9 15.97 -6.40 27.18
N LYS A 10 16.64 -7.42 26.64
CA LYS A 10 17.63 -7.28 25.56
C LYS A 10 16.91 -6.76 24.31
N ILE A 11 17.21 -5.52 23.92
CA ILE A 11 16.89 -4.99 22.60
C ILE A 11 18.00 -5.47 21.67
N ASN A 12 17.66 -6.29 20.68
CA ASN A 12 18.60 -6.65 19.62
C ASN A 12 18.94 -5.38 18.83
N SER A 13 20.19 -4.98 18.93
CA SER A 13 20.78 -3.81 18.28
C SER A 13 20.82 -3.96 16.76
N LYS A 14 20.17 -3.04 16.03
CA LYS A 14 20.57 -2.63 14.67
C LYS A 14 20.50 -1.11 14.59
N ILE A 15 21.50 -0.53 13.95
CA ILE A 15 21.96 0.85 14.06
C ILE A 15 20.98 1.80 13.34
N LEU A 16 20.40 2.76 14.08
CA LEU A 16 19.73 3.94 13.51
C LEU A 16 20.81 4.95 13.11
N LYS A 17 20.98 5.22 11.81
CA LYS A 17 21.69 6.44 11.39
C LYS A 17 20.66 7.55 11.22
N VAL A 18 20.72 8.52 12.11
CA VAL A 18 19.99 9.79 12.00
C VAL A 18 20.98 10.79 11.41
N GLU A 19 20.74 11.26 10.18
CA GLU A 19 21.40 12.46 9.66
C GLU A 19 20.40 13.61 9.67
N GLU A 20 20.74 14.67 10.40
CA GLU A 20 19.97 15.91 10.45
C GLU A 20 20.45 16.84 9.31
N TYR A 21 19.55 17.16 8.38
CA TYR A 21 19.78 18.20 7.38
C TYR A 21 19.10 19.51 7.82
N PRO A 22 19.82 20.64 7.99
CA PRO A 22 19.30 21.78 8.75
C PRO A 22 18.20 22.63 8.09
N LYS A 23 17.52 22.22 7.01
CA LYS A 23 16.52 23.08 6.32
C LYS A 23 15.27 22.43 5.74
N THR A 24 15.09 21.12 5.87
CA THR A 24 13.87 20.43 5.43
C THR A 24 13.56 19.37 6.47
N GLY A 25 12.34 19.36 7.01
CA GLY A 25 11.95 18.49 8.13
C GLY A 25 12.37 17.02 7.99
N LYS A 26 12.45 16.32 9.13
CA LYS A 26 12.91 14.93 9.25
C LYS A 26 12.43 14.05 8.08
N VAL A 27 13.37 13.62 7.24
CA VAL A 27 13.16 12.53 6.29
C VAL A 27 13.73 11.27 6.94
N ILE A 28 12.86 10.32 7.27
CA ILE A 28 13.28 9.02 7.80
C ILE A 28 13.65 8.15 6.61
N HIS A 29 14.95 8.06 6.30
CA HIS A 29 15.44 7.03 5.39
C HIS A 29 15.49 5.70 6.12
N ILE A 30 14.49 4.84 5.87
CA ILE A 30 14.53 3.45 6.32
C ILE A 30 15.50 2.69 5.43
N SER A 31 16.77 2.60 5.86
CA SER A 31 17.72 1.65 5.27
C SER A 31 17.42 0.26 5.84
N CYS A 32 16.65 -0.54 5.10
CA CYS A 32 16.31 -1.90 5.49
C CYS A 32 17.40 -2.88 5.02
N ASP A 33 18.37 -3.16 5.88
CA ASP A 33 19.34 -4.24 5.67
C ASP A 33 18.65 -5.61 5.82
N ARG A 34 18.37 -6.21 4.64
CA ARG A 34 17.84 -7.57 4.37
C ARG A 34 16.34 -7.77 4.59
N MET A 35 15.53 -7.08 3.81
CA MET A 35 14.32 -7.70 3.26
C MET A 35 14.61 -7.98 1.80
N SER A 36 14.69 -9.25 1.40
CA SER A 36 14.60 -9.57 -0.02
C SER A 36 13.25 -9.00 -0.49
N PRO A 37 13.20 -8.09 -1.48
CA PRO A 37 11.94 -7.60 -1.98
C PRO A 37 11.13 -8.83 -2.38
N ILE A 38 9.96 -9.01 -1.76
CA ILE A 38 9.05 -10.07 -2.20
C ILE A 38 8.64 -9.64 -3.60
N SER A 39 9.08 -10.41 -4.62
CA SER A 39 8.68 -10.15 -5.99
C SER A 39 7.16 -10.20 -6.11
N PRO A 40 6.55 -9.50 -7.08
CA PRO A 40 5.13 -9.64 -7.39
C PRO A 40 4.66 -11.11 -7.43
N ASP A 41 5.43 -11.98 -8.08
CA ASP A 41 5.12 -13.42 -8.16
C ASP A 41 5.06 -14.10 -6.79
N ASN A 42 5.97 -13.76 -5.88
CA ASN A 42 5.97 -14.31 -4.53
C ASN A 42 4.79 -13.78 -3.70
N MET A 43 4.37 -12.53 -3.91
CA MET A 43 3.18 -11.96 -3.27
C MET A 43 1.91 -12.68 -3.75
N ILE A 44 1.76 -12.86 -5.06
CA ILE A 44 0.63 -13.56 -5.68
C ILE A 44 0.56 -15.00 -5.19
N LYS A 45 1.71 -15.70 -5.15
CA LYS A 45 1.79 -17.06 -4.61
C LYS A 45 1.34 -17.12 -3.16
N LEU A 46 1.83 -16.20 -2.31
CA LEU A 46 1.42 -16.12 -0.90
C LEU A 46 -0.09 -15.93 -0.75
N TRP A 47 -0.71 -15.02 -1.52
CA TRP A 47 -2.15 -14.79 -1.47
C TRP A 47 -2.96 -16.00 -1.93
N THR A 48 -2.46 -16.69 -2.97
CA THR A 48 -3.05 -17.96 -3.44
C THR A 48 -3.01 -19.02 -2.36
N GLU A 49 -1.88 -19.18 -1.67
CA GLU A 49 -1.71 -20.10 -0.53
C GLU A 49 -2.57 -19.71 0.69
N GLN A 50 -2.90 -18.43 0.83
CA GLN A 50 -3.85 -17.93 1.84
C GLN A 50 -5.31 -18.11 1.45
N HIS A 51 -5.58 -18.70 0.27
CA HIS A 51 -6.93 -18.86 -0.30
C HIS A 51 -7.67 -17.53 -0.53
N ILE A 52 -6.93 -16.44 -0.73
CA ILE A 52 -7.51 -15.18 -1.19
C ILE A 52 -7.97 -15.40 -2.63
N LYS A 53 -9.23 -15.05 -2.91
CA LYS A 53 -9.78 -15.05 -4.25
C LYS A 53 -9.13 -13.94 -5.06
N LEU A 54 -8.39 -14.35 -6.09
CA LEU A 54 -7.68 -13.45 -6.98
C LEU A 54 -8.49 -13.21 -8.25
N SER A 55 -8.55 -11.96 -8.71
CA SER A 55 -9.12 -11.64 -10.01
C SER A 55 -8.19 -12.11 -11.14
N PRO A 56 -8.69 -12.41 -12.35
CA PRO A 56 -7.82 -12.65 -13.49
C PRO A 56 -6.97 -11.40 -13.83
N PRO A 57 -5.87 -11.55 -14.57
CA PRO A 57 -5.10 -10.39 -15.02
C PRO A 57 -5.95 -9.39 -15.81
N ALA A 58 -5.70 -8.10 -15.62
CA ALA A 58 -6.35 -7.05 -16.39
C ALA A 58 -5.85 -7.04 -17.85
N THR A 59 -6.67 -6.51 -18.75
CA THR A 59 -6.24 -6.22 -20.13
C THR A 59 -5.73 -4.79 -20.26
N ILE A 60 -4.89 -4.54 -21.26
CA ILE A 60 -4.42 -3.19 -21.59
C ILE A 60 -5.61 -2.26 -21.88
N ASP A 61 -6.64 -2.76 -22.56
CA ASP A 61 -7.82 -1.96 -22.91
C ASP A 61 -8.66 -1.62 -21.68
N LEU A 62 -8.77 -2.55 -20.72
CA LEU A 62 -9.43 -2.28 -19.44
C LEU A 62 -8.68 -1.20 -18.66
N ILE A 63 -7.36 -1.31 -18.54
CA ILE A 63 -6.53 -0.28 -17.88
C ILE A 63 -6.74 1.09 -18.54
N LYS A 64 -6.66 1.18 -19.87
CA LYS A 64 -6.88 2.44 -20.61
C LYS A 64 -8.29 2.99 -20.41
N ALA A 65 -9.30 2.12 -20.41
CA ALA A 65 -10.68 2.52 -20.18
C ALA A 65 -10.87 3.07 -18.75
N THR A 66 -10.31 2.39 -17.74
CA THR A 66 -10.30 2.86 -16.36
C THR A 66 -9.62 4.23 -16.27
N GLU A 67 -8.38 4.37 -16.75
CA GLU A 67 -7.63 5.63 -16.73
C GLU A 67 -8.41 6.80 -17.35
N LYS A 68 -9.14 6.54 -18.43
CA LYS A 68 -10.02 7.52 -19.08
C LYS A 68 -11.22 7.90 -18.19
N ILE A 69 -11.88 6.93 -17.57
CA ILE A 69 -13.06 7.16 -16.71
C ILE A 69 -12.68 7.95 -15.47
N ILE A 70 -11.57 7.58 -14.82
CA ILE A 70 -11.13 8.22 -13.58
C ILE A 70 -10.27 9.47 -13.81
N GLU A 71 -9.99 9.81 -15.07
CA GLU A 71 -9.15 10.93 -15.49
C GLU A 71 -7.79 10.94 -14.75
N PHE A 72 -7.14 9.77 -14.70
CA PHE A 72 -5.87 9.55 -14.01
C PHE A 72 -5.04 8.55 -14.80
N GLN A 73 -3.73 8.79 -14.89
CA GLN A 73 -2.79 7.87 -15.51
C GLN A 73 -2.10 7.07 -14.41
N PHE A 74 -2.28 5.76 -14.41
CA PHE A 74 -1.64 4.91 -13.42
C PHE A 74 -0.12 4.85 -13.64
N PRO A 75 0.67 4.78 -12.55
CA PRO A 75 2.09 4.47 -12.62
C PRO A 75 2.39 3.18 -13.39
N ASN A 76 3.57 3.09 -13.99
CA ASN A 76 3.94 1.94 -14.82
C ASN A 76 4.04 0.63 -14.02
N ASP A 77 4.47 0.70 -12.77
CA ASP A 77 4.57 -0.45 -11.87
C ASP A 77 3.19 -0.95 -11.44
N PHE A 78 2.22 -0.05 -11.21
CA PHE A 78 0.80 -0.41 -11.05
C PHE A 78 0.29 -1.16 -12.28
N LYS A 79 0.46 -0.61 -13.48
CA LYS A 79 -0.02 -1.24 -14.72
C LYS A 79 0.65 -2.60 -14.95
N ALA A 80 1.96 -2.69 -14.74
CA ALA A 80 2.69 -3.95 -14.89
C ALA A 80 2.16 -5.02 -13.91
N PHE A 81 1.84 -4.65 -12.68
CA PHE A 81 1.24 -5.55 -11.70
C PHE A 81 -0.19 -5.96 -12.08
N TYR A 82 -1.03 -5.01 -12.49
CA TYR A 82 -2.43 -5.30 -12.84
C TYR A 82 -2.55 -6.16 -14.11
N LEU A 83 -1.57 -6.12 -15.00
CA LEU A 83 -1.46 -7.04 -16.14
C LEU A 83 -1.09 -8.48 -15.74
N THR A 84 -0.73 -8.74 -14.47
CA THR A 84 -0.54 -10.09 -13.91
C THR A 84 -1.65 -10.48 -12.94
N LEU A 85 -2.25 -9.52 -12.23
CA LEU A 85 -3.32 -9.75 -11.25
C LEU A 85 -4.15 -8.47 -11.05
N ASP A 86 -5.45 -8.51 -11.38
CA ASP A 86 -6.39 -7.39 -11.20
C ASP A 86 -6.96 -7.34 -9.75
N GLY A 87 -6.10 -7.36 -8.74
CA GLY A 87 -6.53 -7.33 -7.33
C GLY A 87 -7.32 -8.57 -6.86
N PHE A 88 -8.11 -8.40 -5.81
CA PHE A 88 -8.86 -9.46 -5.13
C PHE A 88 -10.32 -9.47 -5.58
N ALA A 89 -10.90 -10.65 -5.76
CA ALA A 89 -12.30 -10.81 -6.14
C ALA A 89 -13.23 -10.74 -4.92
N ASP A 90 -14.51 -10.42 -5.13
CA ASP A 90 -15.58 -10.51 -4.13
C ASP A 90 -15.31 -9.82 -2.77
N TRP A 91 -14.55 -8.73 -2.74
CA TRP A 91 -14.13 -8.04 -1.49
C TRP A 91 -13.26 -8.89 -0.56
N ASP A 92 -12.60 -9.92 -1.10
CA ASP A 92 -11.67 -10.71 -0.31
C ASP A 92 -10.53 -9.84 0.22
N TRP A 93 -9.90 -10.29 1.29
CA TRP A 93 -8.87 -9.52 1.99
C TRP A 93 -7.78 -10.41 2.55
N THR A 94 -6.65 -9.80 2.87
CA THR A 94 -5.59 -10.46 3.61
C THR A 94 -6.02 -10.77 5.05
N LYS A 95 -5.29 -11.64 5.75
CA LYS A 95 -5.49 -11.84 7.21
C LYS A 95 -5.39 -10.56 8.05
N LYS A 96 -4.80 -9.50 7.47
CA LYS A 96 -4.66 -8.17 8.05
C LYS A 96 -5.72 -7.19 7.53
N MET A 97 -6.80 -7.71 6.96
CA MET A 97 -8.00 -6.96 6.58
C MET A 97 -7.77 -5.91 5.49
N PHE A 98 -6.71 -6.06 4.69
CA PHE A 98 -6.51 -5.25 3.49
C PHE A 98 -7.14 -5.93 2.28
N SER A 99 -7.98 -5.20 1.55
CA SER A 99 -8.45 -5.61 0.24
C SER A 99 -7.73 -4.80 -0.84
N ILE A 100 -7.22 -5.46 -1.87
CA ILE A 100 -6.70 -4.81 -3.08
C ILE A 100 -7.79 -4.88 -4.14
N TRP A 101 -8.18 -3.74 -4.69
CA TRP A 101 -9.35 -3.66 -5.55
C TRP A 101 -9.05 -3.98 -7.01
N PRO A 102 -9.93 -4.74 -7.68
CA PRO A 102 -9.92 -4.83 -9.14
C PRO A 102 -10.26 -3.48 -9.76
N LEU A 103 -9.82 -3.25 -10.99
CA LEU A 103 -10.09 -2.01 -11.73
C LEU A 103 -11.59 -1.69 -11.80
N THR A 104 -12.45 -2.69 -11.88
CA THR A 104 -13.90 -2.52 -11.87
C THR A 104 -14.41 -1.89 -10.57
N ARG A 105 -13.89 -2.34 -9.43
CA ARG A 105 -14.19 -1.78 -8.09
C ARG A 105 -13.64 -0.37 -7.95
N ILE A 106 -12.42 -0.12 -8.44
CA ILE A 106 -11.84 1.24 -8.46
C ILE A 106 -12.77 2.21 -9.20
N VAL A 107 -13.32 1.82 -10.36
CA VAL A 107 -14.27 2.65 -11.11
C VAL A 107 -15.59 2.83 -10.36
N GLU A 108 -16.14 1.76 -9.81
CA GLU A 108 -17.41 1.79 -9.09
C GLU A 108 -17.33 2.72 -7.87
N GLU A 109 -16.31 2.56 -7.03
CA GLU A 109 -16.07 3.43 -5.88
C GLU A 109 -15.71 4.85 -6.30
N TYR A 110 -14.91 5.02 -7.36
CA TYR A 110 -14.64 6.34 -7.90
C TYR A 110 -15.92 7.07 -8.28
N HIS A 111 -16.96 6.39 -8.78
CA HIS A 111 -18.25 7.03 -9.08
C HIS A 111 -19.04 7.42 -7.82
N ASN A 112 -18.99 6.59 -6.78
CA ASN A 112 -19.71 6.82 -5.52
C ASN A 112 -19.05 7.88 -4.63
N GLU A 113 -17.73 8.08 -4.75
CA GLU A 113 -16.99 9.02 -3.92
C GLU A 113 -17.26 10.48 -4.27
N SER A 114 -17.40 11.34 -3.26
CA SER A 114 -17.52 12.78 -3.50
C SER A 114 -16.17 13.40 -3.92
N ASN A 115 -15.08 12.87 -3.36
CA ASN A 115 -13.74 13.35 -3.65
C ASN A 115 -13.12 12.58 -4.83
N LYS A 116 -13.16 13.19 -6.02
CA LYS A 116 -12.53 12.64 -7.23
C LYS A 116 -11.01 12.87 -7.33
N SER A 117 -10.39 13.49 -6.33
CA SER A 117 -8.94 13.74 -6.33
C SER A 117 -8.13 12.58 -5.76
N PHE A 118 -8.76 11.66 -5.03
CA PHE A 118 -8.13 10.50 -4.42
C PHE A 118 -8.60 9.22 -5.12
N ILE A 119 -7.68 8.50 -5.75
CA ILE A 119 -7.95 7.26 -6.46
C ILE A 119 -7.57 6.09 -5.57
N VAL A 120 -8.56 5.48 -4.94
CA VAL A 120 -8.37 4.32 -4.05
C VAL A 120 -8.06 3.08 -4.89
N PHE A 121 -7.07 2.30 -4.48
CA PHE A 121 -6.83 0.95 -5.03
C PHE A 121 -6.86 -0.14 -3.96
N ALA A 122 -6.86 0.22 -2.67
CA ALA A 122 -6.97 -0.72 -1.58
C ALA A 122 -7.64 -0.06 -0.37
N ASP A 123 -8.31 -0.87 0.44
CA ASP A 123 -8.89 -0.42 1.71
C ASP A 123 -8.49 -1.35 2.85
N TYR A 124 -8.55 -0.79 4.06
CA TYR A 124 -8.46 -1.53 5.30
C TYR A 124 -9.81 -1.57 5.98
N LEU A 125 -10.19 -2.76 6.46
CA LEU A 125 -11.34 -2.99 7.34
C LEU A 125 -12.62 -2.32 6.81
N ILE A 126 -13.01 -2.67 5.57
CA ILE A 126 -14.28 -2.24 4.97
C ILE A 126 -14.36 -0.71 4.94
N ASN A 127 -13.41 -0.08 4.25
CA ASN A 127 -13.30 1.37 4.09
C ASN A 127 -13.02 2.17 5.38
N SER A 128 -12.41 1.55 6.41
CA SER A 128 -11.98 2.30 7.59
C SER A 128 -10.87 3.30 7.27
N HIS A 129 -9.95 2.94 6.37
CA HIS A 129 -9.07 3.88 5.70
C HIS A 129 -8.71 3.37 4.30
N HIS A 130 -8.35 4.30 3.42
CA HIS A 130 -8.06 4.01 2.03
C HIS A 130 -6.59 4.19 1.70
N ILE A 131 -6.08 3.36 0.80
CA ILE A 131 -4.76 3.49 0.19
C ILE A 131 -4.94 3.79 -1.29
N GLY A 132 -4.24 4.81 -1.78
CA GLY A 132 -4.50 5.30 -3.12
C GLY A 132 -3.51 6.33 -3.63
N PHE A 133 -3.85 6.90 -4.78
CA PHE A 133 -3.11 7.97 -5.43
C PHE A 133 -3.83 9.31 -5.25
N VAL A 134 -3.07 10.38 -5.08
CA VAL A 134 -3.61 11.75 -5.16
C VAL A 134 -3.32 12.31 -6.54
N LYS A 135 -4.36 12.76 -7.27
CA LYS A 135 -4.18 13.38 -8.59
C LYS A 135 -3.20 14.56 -8.52
N GLY A 136 -2.22 14.56 -9.42
CA GLY A 136 -1.19 15.59 -9.49
C GLY A 136 -0.03 15.45 -8.49
N GLN A 137 -0.05 14.44 -7.61
CA GLN A 137 1.05 14.13 -6.69
C GLN A 137 1.69 12.78 -7.04
N LYS A 138 2.99 12.66 -6.75
CA LYS A 138 3.72 11.40 -6.91
C LYS A 138 3.66 10.58 -5.63
N GLY A 139 3.62 9.26 -5.78
CA GLY A 139 3.61 8.31 -4.67
C GLY A 139 2.22 7.80 -4.31
N VAL A 140 2.20 6.97 -3.27
CA VAL A 140 1.00 6.33 -2.70
C VAL A 140 0.73 6.88 -1.32
N PHE A 141 -0.54 7.13 -1.05
CA PHE A 141 -1.00 7.82 0.14
C PHE A 141 -1.99 6.96 0.93
N LYS A 142 -1.95 7.09 2.25
CA LYS A 142 -3.00 6.63 3.18
C LYS A 142 -3.96 7.78 3.43
N ASN A 143 -5.25 7.52 3.30
CA ASN A 143 -6.32 8.45 3.64
C ASN A 143 -7.15 7.88 4.80
N SER A 144 -6.85 8.34 6.00
CA SER A 144 -7.55 7.96 7.26
C SER A 144 -8.10 9.18 8.01
N GLY A 145 -8.03 10.38 7.40
CA GLY A 145 -8.32 11.65 8.03
C GLY A 145 -8.54 12.77 7.01
N VAL A 146 -8.19 14.00 7.39
CA VAL A 146 -8.46 15.20 6.55
C VAL A 146 -7.45 15.33 5.40
N ILE A 147 -6.18 14.95 5.64
CA ILE A 147 -5.09 15.11 4.68
C ILE A 147 -4.48 13.73 4.42
N PRO A 148 -4.39 13.28 3.16
CA PRO A 148 -3.70 12.04 2.84
C PRO A 148 -2.20 12.10 3.16
N GLU A 149 -1.67 11.02 3.74
CA GLU A 149 -0.28 10.88 4.16
C GLU A 149 0.51 10.04 3.16
N LEU A 150 1.65 10.53 2.67
CA LEU A 150 2.52 9.76 1.77
C LEU A 150 3.13 8.57 2.53
N ILE A 151 2.91 7.34 2.05
CA ILE A 151 3.42 6.11 2.67
C ILE A 151 4.47 5.39 1.83
N ALA A 152 4.49 5.61 0.51
CA ALA A 152 5.43 4.98 -0.41
C ALA A 152 5.64 5.83 -1.67
N GLU A 153 6.81 5.71 -2.31
CA GLU A 153 7.11 6.41 -3.56
C GLU A 153 6.54 5.67 -4.78
N THR A 154 6.37 4.35 -4.66
CA THR A 154 5.88 3.47 -5.73
C THR A 154 4.70 2.61 -5.28
N PHE A 155 3.94 2.08 -6.24
CA PHE A 155 2.84 1.16 -5.96
C PHE A 155 3.36 -0.17 -5.41
N LEU A 156 4.47 -0.69 -5.95
CA LEU A 156 5.06 -1.93 -5.45
C LEU A 156 5.57 -1.82 -4.01
N GLU A 157 6.13 -0.67 -3.62
CA GLU A 157 6.47 -0.39 -2.23
C GLU A 157 5.23 -0.41 -1.33
N ALA A 158 4.12 0.19 -1.76
CA ALA A 158 2.87 0.16 -1.01
C ALA A 158 2.33 -1.28 -0.83
N LEU A 159 2.37 -2.10 -1.87
CA LEU A 159 2.01 -3.53 -1.77
C LEU A 159 2.90 -4.27 -0.79
N PHE A 160 4.20 -3.96 -0.78
CA PHE A 160 5.13 -4.54 0.17
C PHE A 160 4.82 -4.13 1.61
N LEU A 161 4.45 -2.86 1.85
CA LEU A 161 3.99 -2.42 3.17
C LEU A 161 2.75 -3.19 3.62
N ILE A 162 1.77 -3.37 2.73
CA ILE A 162 0.54 -4.13 3.00
C ILE A 162 0.88 -5.58 3.37
N ASN A 163 1.73 -6.23 2.57
CA ASN A 163 2.11 -7.63 2.80
C ASN A 163 3.01 -7.84 4.02
N SER A 164 3.78 -6.82 4.40
CA SER A 164 4.64 -6.86 5.59
C SER A 164 3.92 -6.41 6.87
N ASP A 165 2.65 -6.03 6.79
CA ASP A 165 1.87 -5.53 7.92
C ASP A 165 2.56 -4.34 8.61
N ALA A 166 3.02 -3.38 7.80
CA ALA A 166 3.83 -2.28 8.29
C ALA A 166 3.01 -1.29 9.16
N ASP A 167 3.59 -0.86 10.29
CA ASP A 167 2.93 0.04 11.25
C ASP A 167 2.42 1.36 10.63
N ILE A 168 3.08 1.87 9.57
CA ILE A 168 2.69 3.12 8.90
C ILE A 168 1.28 3.08 8.29
N LEU A 169 0.74 1.88 8.07
CA LEU A 169 -0.58 1.68 7.49
C LEU A 169 -1.72 1.94 8.48
N TYR A 170 -1.45 1.91 9.79
CA TYR A 170 -2.45 2.10 10.85
C TYR A 170 -2.43 3.52 11.43
#